data_AF-A0A5K1EMQ9-F1
#
_entry.id   AF-A0A5K1EMQ9-F1
#
_cell.length_a   1.000
_cell.length_b   1.000
_cell.length_c   1.000
_cell.angle_alpha   90.00
_cell.angle_beta   90.00
_cell.angle_gamma   90.00
#
_symmetry.space_group_name_H-M   'P 1'
#
loop_
_entity.id
_entity.type
_entity.pdbx_description
1 polymer ?
#
loop_
_entity_poly.entity_id
_entity_poly.type
_entity_poly.pdbx_seq_one_letter_code
_entity_poly.pdbx_strand_id
1 'polypeptide(L)' 'HQAWDAYILEYLNEIKSVSDKLAAIGHPVSDKDKVQQALSGLGTEFDIFCTA' A
#
# COMPACT_ATOMS: atom_id res chain seq x y z
N HIS A 1 9.87 0.20 -19.24
CA HIS A 1 9.65 -0.85 -18.23
C HIS A 1 10.30 -0.48 -16.90
N GLN A 2 11.62 -0.22 -16.84
CA GLN A 2 12.33 0.12 -15.59
C GLN A 2 11.78 1.32 -14.78
N ALA A 3 11.19 2.33 -15.44
CA ALA A 3 10.62 3.50 -14.76
C ALA A 3 9.32 3.19 -13.99
N TRP A 4 8.54 2.19 -14.42
CA TRP A 4 7.26 1.85 -13.79
C TRP A 4 7.48 1.01 -12.53
N ASP A 5 8.45 0.08 -12.57
CA ASP A 5 8.86 -0.69 -11.39
C ASP A 5 9.40 0.21 -10.28
N ALA A 6 10.19 1.24 -10.65
CA ALA A 6 10.70 2.23 -9.72
C ALA A 6 9.57 3.06 -9.08
N TYR A 7 8.57 3.48 -9.86
CA TYR A 7 7.40 4.21 -9.39
C TYR A 7 6.56 3.39 -8.39
N ILE A 8 6.30 2.11 -8.70
CA ILE A 8 5.55 1.23 -7.79
C ILE A 8 6.32 0.99 -6.49
N LEU A 9 7.64 0.81 -6.57
CA LEU A 9 8.47 0.63 -5.39
C LEU A 9 8.45 1.87 -4.49
N GLU A 10 8.55 3.07 -5.08
CA GLU A 10 8.44 4.34 -4.36
C GLU A 10 7.08 4.46 -3.67
N TYR A 11 5.99 4.20 -4.39
CA TYR A 11 4.63 4.20 -3.85
C TYR A 11 4.45 3.22 -2.68
N LEU A 12 4.90 1.96 -2.81
CA LEU A 12 4.82 0.97 -1.73
C LEU A 12 5.66 1.37 -0.50
N ASN A 13 6.79 2.04 -0.71
CA ASN A 13 7.62 2.56 0.38
C ASN A 13 6.92 3.69 1.15
N GLU A 14 6.14 4.54 0.50
CA GLU A 14 5.34 5.57 1.18
C GLU A 14 4.29 4.94 2.10
N ILE A 15 3.57 3.92 1.62
CA ILE A 15 2.57 3.19 2.42
C ILE A 15 3.24 2.52 3.63
N LYS A 16 4.40 1.89 3.41
CA LYS A 16 5.20 1.28 4.48
C LYS A 16 5.61 2.34 5.52
N SER A 17 6.11 3.49 5.08
CA SER A 17 6.52 4.59 5.96
C SER A 17 5.39 5.07 6.86
N VAL A 18 4.17 5.22 6.32
CA VAL A 18 2.99 5.59 7.12
C VAL A 18 2.61 4.48 8.10
N SER A 19 2.62 3.22 7.65
CA SER A 19 2.31 2.05 8.48
C SER A 19 3.28 1.91 9.66
N ASP A 20 4.58 2.13 9.42
CA ASP A 20 5.64 2.06 10.43
C ASP A 20 5.47 3.19 11.46
N LYS A 21 5.11 4.41 11.02
CA LYS A 21 4.81 5.53 11.92
C LYS A 21 3.60 5.25 12.81
N LEU A 22 2.55 4.64 12.26
CA LEU A 22 1.36 4.24 13.03
C LEU A 22 1.68 3.13 14.04
N ALA A 23 2.47 2.14 13.65
CA ALA A 23 2.94 1.11 14.56
C ALA A 23 3.79 1.68 15.71
N ALA A 24 4.66 2.66 15.43
CA ALA A 24 5.50 3.31 16.42
C ALA A 24 4.72 4.06 17.52
N ILE A 25 3.50 4.54 17.22
CA ILE A 25 2.61 5.19 18.20
C ILE A 25 1.59 4.22 18.83
N GLY A 26 1.77 2.91 18.65
CA GLY A 26 0.90 1.88 19.26
C GLY A 26 -0.37 1.57 18.46
N HIS A 27 -0.45 2.00 17.20
CA HIS A 27 -1.58 1.76 16.30
C HIS A 27 -1.13 0.97 15.05
N PRO A 28 -0.64 -0.27 15.17
CA PRO A 28 -0.19 -1.03 14.01
C PRO A 28 -1.35 -1.29 13.04
N VAL A 29 -1.10 -1.07 11.75
CA VAL A 29 -2.04 -1.38 10.66
C VAL A 29 -2.00 -2.88 10.38
N SER A 30 -3.16 -3.51 10.17
CA SER A 30 -3.21 -4.94 9.80
C SER A 30 -2.67 -5.14 8.39
N ASP A 31 -2.11 -6.32 8.10
CA ASP A 31 -1.60 -6.61 6.75
C ASP A 31 -2.71 -6.60 5.71
N LYS A 32 -3.94 -6.98 6.09
CA LYS A 32 -5.13 -6.86 5.22
C LYS A 32 -5.36 -5.41 4.81
N ASP A 33 -5.33 -4.48 5.77
CA ASP A 33 -5.58 -3.07 5.50
C ASP A 33 -4.44 -2.44 4.67
N LYS A 34 -3.18 -2.85 4.91
CA LYS A 34 -2.04 -2.43 4.08
C LYS A 34 -2.20 -2.87 2.63
N VAL A 35 -2.60 -4.13 2.41
CA VAL A 35 -2.83 -4.68 1.07
C VAL A 35 -3.99 -3.94 0.39
N GLN A 36 -5.10 -3.71 1.10
CA GLN A 36 -6.24 -2.97 0.56
C GLN A 36 -5.85 -1.53 0.18
N GLN A 37 -5.09 -0.83 1.03
CA GLN A 37 -4.61 0.52 0.74
C GLN A 37 -3.68 0.57 -0.48
N ALA A 38 -2.77 -0.40 -0.60
CA ALA A 38 -1.86 -0.50 -1.75
C ALA A 38 -2.63 -0.74 -3.05
N LEU A 39 -3.58 -1.67 -3.06
CA LEU A 39 -4.40 -1.97 -4.25
C LEU A 39 -5.27 -0.78 -4.65
N SER A 40 -5.88 -0.08 -3.68
CA SER A 40 -6.76 1.07 -3.95
C SER A 40 -6.07 2.23 -4.68
N GLY A 41 -4.74 2.38 -4.54
CA GLY A 41 -3.99 3.43 -5.24
C GLY A 41 -3.27 2.99 -6.51
N LEU A 42 -3.28 1.69 -6.85
CA LEU A 42 -2.73 1.16 -8.10
C LEU A 42 -3.70 1.28 -9.28
N GLY A 43 -4.94 1.75 -9.03
CA GLY A 43 -5.96 2.03 -10.05
C GLY A 43 -7.08 1.00 -10.09
N THR A 44 -8.14 1.32 -10.85
CA THR A 44 -9.40 0.57 -10.86
C THR A 44 -9.30 -0.87 -11.37
N GLU A 45 -8.21 -1.22 -12.05
CA GLU A 45 -7.92 -2.61 -12.45
C GLU A 45 -7.68 -3.52 -11.25
N PHE A 46 -7.19 -2.96 -10.15
CA PHE A 46 -6.88 -3.68 -8.92
C PHE A 46 -8.02 -3.65 -7.89
N ASP A 47 -9.06 -2.83 -8.10
CA ASP A 47 -10.22 -2.74 -7.22
C ASP A 47 -11.01 -4.06 -7.12
N ILE A 48 -10.90 -4.92 -8.13
CA ILE A 48 -11.51 -6.26 -8.13
C ILE A 48 -10.98 -7.10 -6.96
N PHE A 49 -9.72 -6.90 -6.56
CA PHE A 49 -9.11 -7.57 -5.41
C PHE A 49 -9.49 -6.95 -4.06
N CYS A 50 -10.08 -5.75 -4.05
CA CYS A 50 -10.52 -5.05 -2.85
C CYS A 50 -11.93 -5.46 -2.39
N THR A 51 -12.70 -6.16 -3.23
CA THR A 51 -14.08 -6.58 -2.90
C THR A 51 -14.16 -8.05 -2.46
N ALA A 52 -14.16 -8.25 -1.14
CA ALA A 52 -14.64 -9.47 -0.49
C ALA A 52 -15.29 -9.13 0.87
#